data_AF-A0A944MBY5-F1
#
_entry.id   AF-A0A944MBY5-F1
#
_cell.length_a   1.000
_cell.length_b   1.000
_cell.length_c   1.000
_cell.angle_alpha   90.00
_cell.angle_beta   90.00
_cell.angle_gamma   90.00
#
_symmetry.space_group_name_H-M   'P 1'
#
loop_
_entity.id
_entity.type
_entity.pdbx_description
1 polymer ?
#
loop_
_entity_poly.entity_id
_entity_poly.type
_entity_poly.pdbx_seq_one_letter_code
_entity_poly.pdbx_strand_id
1 'polypeptide(L)'
;MGLTRKRHYDRYTLEFKKIVVKLADHPGVMAKEVAETLGLHPVMVYRWQMEDRRGELRGNPYMARQVQNARSPAGLRKTEGEKLAEQKLKQAEKRIQKLERELANRDDEIQLLKKAERFFTKIK
;
A
#
# COMPACT_ATOMS: atom_id res chain seq x y z
N MET A 1 -8.82 34.48 37.76
CA MET A 1 -9.32 33.21 37.20
C MET A 1 -8.30 32.67 36.21
N GLY A 2 -7.48 31.70 36.60
CA GLY A 2 -6.41 31.17 35.76
C GLY A 2 -6.96 30.38 34.57
N LEU A 3 -6.50 30.69 33.37
CA LEU A 3 -6.80 29.94 32.15
C LEU A 3 -6.17 28.55 32.26
N THR A 4 -6.94 27.54 32.68
CA THR A 4 -6.51 26.14 32.56
C THR A 4 -6.42 25.82 31.07
N ARG A 5 -5.23 25.91 30.48
CA ARG A 5 -4.98 25.42 29.11
C ARG A 5 -5.43 23.96 29.07
N LYS A 6 -6.44 23.66 28.25
CA LYS A 6 -6.87 22.28 28.01
C LYS A 6 -5.63 21.49 27.59
N ARG A 7 -5.25 20.50 28.39
CA ARG A 7 -4.22 19.53 28.01
C ARG A 7 -4.77 18.80 26.79
N HIS A 8 -4.22 19.12 25.63
CA HIS A 8 -4.54 18.44 24.38
C HIS A 8 -4.08 16.98 24.51
N TYR A 9 -5.02 16.07 24.79
CA TYR A 9 -4.81 14.62 24.83
C TYR A 9 -4.75 14.08 23.39
N ASP A 10 -3.78 14.58 22.65
CA ASP A 10 -3.83 14.72 21.19
C ASP A 10 -2.64 14.01 20.54
N ARG A 11 -2.32 12.81 21.02
CA ARG A 11 -1.04 12.18 20.71
C ARG A 11 -1.02 11.30 19.46
N TYR A 12 -2.18 10.93 18.90
CA TYR A 12 -2.22 9.90 17.85
C TYR A 12 -3.08 10.27 16.63
N THR A 13 -2.52 10.06 15.43
CA THR A 13 -3.20 10.23 14.15
C THR A 13 -4.22 9.11 13.92
N LEU A 14 -5.21 9.35 13.03
CA LEU A 14 -6.20 8.32 12.68
C LEU A 14 -5.53 7.06 12.12
N GLU A 15 -4.58 7.25 11.22
CA GLU A 15 -3.85 6.16 10.57
C GLU A 15 -3.08 5.30 11.58
N PHE A 16 -2.41 5.94 12.54
CA PHE A 16 -1.71 5.21 13.60
C PHE A 16 -2.67 4.35 14.42
N LYS A 17 -3.81 4.91 14.85
CA LYS A 17 -4.83 4.13 15.58
C LYS A 17 -5.34 2.94 14.77
N LYS A 18 -5.62 3.13 13.47
CA LYS A 18 -6.08 2.05 12.59
C LYS A 18 -5.06 0.93 12.45
N ILE A 19 -3.77 1.26 12.32
CA ILE A 19 -2.70 0.25 12.26
C ILE A 19 -2.65 -0.54 13.56
N VAL A 20 -2.70 0.15 14.71
CA VAL A 20 -2.70 -0.48 16.03
C VAL A 20 -3.87 -1.45 16.20
N VAL A 21 -5.07 -1.03 15.79
CA VAL A 21 -6.28 -1.88 15.87
C VAL A 21 -6.14 -3.11 14.97
N LYS A 22 -5.71 -2.94 13.71
CA LYS A 22 -5.49 -4.07 12.79
C LYS A 22 -4.48 -5.09 13.33
N LEU A 23 -3.42 -4.61 13.99
CA LEU A 23 -2.43 -5.48 14.63
C LEU A 23 -3.03 -6.22 15.83
N ALA A 24 -3.84 -5.53 16.63
CA ALA A 24 -4.47 -6.11 17.83
C ALA A 24 -5.66 -7.05 17.51
N ASP A 25 -6.25 -6.96 16.31
CA ASP A 25 -7.32 -7.86 15.86
C ASP A 25 -6.80 -9.13 15.18
N HIS A 26 -5.49 -9.28 15.00
CA HIS A 26 -4.91 -10.47 14.40
C HIS A 26 -5.10 -11.70 15.32
N PRO A 27 -5.55 -12.86 14.79
CA PRO A 27 -5.69 -14.06 15.59
C PRO A 27 -4.33 -14.46 16.21
N GLY A 28 -4.31 -14.67 17.53
CA GLY A 28 -3.10 -15.04 18.27
C GLY A 28 -2.25 -13.87 18.77
N VAL A 29 -2.61 -12.62 18.49
CA VAL A 29 -1.93 -11.44 19.02
C VAL A 29 -2.75 -10.83 20.15
N MET A 30 -2.12 -10.61 21.31
CA MET A 30 -2.80 -9.92 22.41
C MET A 30 -2.63 -8.40 22.30
N ALA A 31 -3.71 -7.65 22.53
CA ALA A 31 -3.66 -6.19 22.59
C ALA A 31 -2.62 -5.65 23.59
N LYS A 32 -2.32 -6.41 24.66
CA LYS A 32 -1.27 -6.12 25.62
C LYS A 32 0.14 -6.14 24.99
N GLU A 33 0.44 -7.14 24.18
CA GLU A 33 1.76 -7.29 23.52
C GLU A 33 1.98 -6.20 22.47
N VAL A 34 0.94 -5.88 21.70
CA VAL A 34 0.95 -4.76 20.74
C VAL A 34 1.20 -3.44 21.48
N ALA A 35 0.57 -3.26 22.64
CA ALA A 35 0.76 -2.08 23.46
C ALA A 35 2.19 -1.98 24.00
N GLU A 36 2.74 -3.06 24.55
CA GLU A 36 4.12 -3.11 25.06
C GLU A 36 5.15 -2.82 23.96
N THR A 37 4.97 -3.41 22.78
CA THR A 37 5.86 -3.21 21.61
C THR A 37 5.86 -1.77 21.13
N LEU A 38 4.68 -1.12 21.12
CA LEU A 38 4.53 0.26 20.63
C LEU A 38 4.68 1.32 21.74
N GLY A 39 4.98 0.92 22.98
CA GLY A 39 5.07 1.82 24.13
C GLY A 39 3.73 2.48 24.48
N LEU A 40 2.61 1.84 24.14
CA LEU A 40 1.26 2.30 24.42
C LEU A 40 0.73 1.69 25.72
N HIS A 41 -0.24 2.36 26.34
CA HIS A 41 -0.97 1.78 27.45
C HIS A 41 -2.00 0.77 26.94
N PRO A 42 -2.09 -0.47 27.47
CA PRO A 42 -3.00 -1.51 26.96
C PRO A 42 -4.47 -1.06 26.89
N VAL A 43 -4.95 -0.31 27.89
CA VAL A 43 -6.31 0.26 27.93
C VAL A 43 -6.61 1.15 26.71
N MET A 44 -5.61 1.84 26.15
CA MET A 44 -5.81 2.66 24.94
C MET A 44 -6.06 1.79 23.71
N VAL A 45 -5.35 0.66 23.57
CA VAL A 45 -5.52 -0.27 22.46
C VAL A 45 -6.90 -0.92 22.52
N TYR A 46 -7.32 -1.40 23.69
CA TYR A 46 -8.67 -1.93 23.89
C TYR A 46 -9.76 -0.90 23.57
N ARG A 47 -9.58 0.35 24.02
CA ARG A 47 -10.51 1.43 23.73
C ARG A 47 -10.59 1.69 22.21
N TRP A 48 -9.47 1.69 21.49
CA TRP A 48 -9.48 1.89 20.05
C TRP A 48 -10.11 0.72 19.29
N GLN A 49 -9.91 -0.53 19.72
CA GLN A 49 -10.63 -1.68 19.16
C GLN A 49 -12.14 -1.51 19.31
N MET A 50 -12.60 -1.02 20.46
CA MET A 50 -14.02 -0.73 20.69
C MET A 50 -14.54 0.43 19.83
N GLU A 51 -13.76 1.51 19.69
CA GLU A 51 -14.09 2.64 18.83
C GLU A 51 -14.14 2.23 17.34
N ASP A 52 -13.26 1.32 16.90
CA ASP A 52 -13.23 0.81 15.52
C ASP A 52 -14.41 -0.11 15.22
N ARG A 53 -14.75 -1.04 16.14
CA ARG A 53 -15.96 -1.87 16.05
C ARG A 53 -17.26 -1.06 16.01
N ARG A 54 -17.26 0.14 16.60
CA ARG A 54 -18.39 1.10 16.56
C ARG A 54 -18.34 2.06 15.37
N GLY A 55 -17.25 2.07 14.60
CA GLY A 55 -17.04 3.02 13.50
C GLY A 55 -16.79 4.47 13.96
N GLU A 56 -16.51 4.69 15.24
CA GLU A 56 -16.33 6.01 15.85
C GLU A 56 -14.86 6.41 15.97
N LEU A 57 -13.94 5.58 15.47
CA LEU A 57 -12.50 5.83 15.57
C LEU A 57 -12.13 7.15 14.88
N ARG A 58 -11.89 8.18 15.69
CA ARG A 58 -11.52 9.53 15.22
C ARG A 58 -10.07 9.82 15.55
N GLY A 59 -9.36 10.32 14.53
CA GLY A 59 -8.03 10.90 14.71
C GLY A 59 -8.12 12.35 15.15
N ASN A 60 -7.06 12.83 15.78
CA ASN A 60 -7.01 14.23 16.18
C ASN A 60 -6.82 15.15 14.95
N PRO A 61 -7.72 16.13 14.69
CA PRO A 61 -7.56 17.08 13.58
C PRO A 61 -6.30 17.94 13.69
N TYR A 62 -5.80 18.22 14.90
CA TYR A 62 -4.59 19.05 15.08
C TYR A 62 -3.32 18.33 14.60
N MET A 63 -3.22 17.01 14.74
CA MET A 63 -2.09 16.24 14.19
C MET A 63 -2.18 16.08 12.68
N ALA A 64 -3.38 15.89 12.13
CA ALA A 64 -3.57 15.84 10.68
C ALA A 64 -3.06 17.14 10.02
N ARG A 65 -3.31 18.29 10.66
CA ARG A 65 -2.81 19.59 10.22
C ARG A 65 -1.29 19.73 10.33
N GLN A 66 -0.67 19.19 11.39
CA GLN A 66 0.79 19.18 11.52
C GLN A 66 1.47 18.33 10.45
N VAL A 67 0.94 17.12 10.17
CA VAL A 67 1.44 16.25 9.10
C VAL A 67 1.28 16.93 7.73
N GLN A 68 0.15 17.60 7.50
CA GLN A 68 -0.09 18.37 6.27
C GLN A 68 0.87 19.56 6.14
N ASN A 69 1.14 20.29 7.23
CA ASN A 69 2.08 21.41 7.24
C ASN A 69 3.53 20.95 7.07
N ALA A 70 3.91 19.79 7.62
CA ALA A 70 5.21 19.15 7.35
C ALA A 70 5.32 18.66 5.89
N ARG A 71 4.19 18.44 5.22
CA ARG A 71 4.08 18.08 3.79
C ARG A 71 4.01 19.29 2.85
N SER A 72 4.15 20.53 3.34
CA SER A 72 4.31 21.67 2.44
C SER A 72 5.53 21.43 1.54
N PRO A 73 5.39 21.48 0.20
CA PRO A 73 6.11 20.63 -0.74
C PRO A 73 7.45 21.26 -1.16
N ALA A 74 8.30 21.62 -0.20
CA ALA A 74 9.66 22.03 -0.49
C ALA A 74 10.55 20.79 -0.67
N GLY A 75 10.37 20.08 -1.80
CA GLY A 75 11.42 19.20 -2.32
C GLY A 75 11.24 17.68 -2.16
N LEU A 76 10.12 17.11 -2.63
CA LEU A 76 10.17 15.72 -3.15
C LEU A 76 10.92 15.73 -4.50
N ARG A 77 12.23 16.04 -4.46
CA ARG A 77 13.11 15.69 -5.57
C ARG A 77 13.18 14.17 -5.55
N LYS A 78 12.61 13.52 -6.58
CA LYS A 78 12.80 12.08 -6.80
C LYS A 78 14.29 11.79 -6.61
N THR A 79 14.62 10.89 -5.69
CA THR A 79 16.01 10.50 -5.47
C THR A 79 16.57 9.94 -6.78
N GLU A 80 17.89 10.00 -6.97
CA GLU A 80 18.49 9.46 -8.19
C GLU A 80 18.18 7.97 -8.37
N GLY A 81 18.03 7.24 -7.25
CA GLY A 81 17.57 5.86 -7.22
C GLY A 81 16.15 5.67 -7.76
N GLU A 82 15.20 6.53 -7.38
CA GLU A 82 13.82 6.48 -7.88
C GLU A 82 13.74 6.74 -9.39
N LYS A 83 14.54 7.69 -9.90
CA LYS A 83 14.62 7.95 -11.35
C LYS A 83 15.20 6.77 -12.11
N LEU A 84 16.24 6.14 -11.56
CA LEU A 84 16.86 4.95 -12.16
C LEU A 84 15.88 3.77 -12.18
N ALA A 85 15.12 3.57 -11.09
CA ALA A 85 14.08 2.56 -11.01
C ALA A 85 12.98 2.79 -12.05
N GLU A 86 12.53 4.03 -12.20
CA GLU A 86 11.52 4.42 -13.20
C GLU A 86 12.01 4.20 -14.64
N GLN A 87 13.28 4.49 -14.92
CA GLN A 87 13.89 4.20 -16.22
C GLN A 87 13.97 2.69 -16.49
N LYS A 88 14.41 1.89 -15.49
CA LYS A 88 14.45 0.43 -15.61
C LYS A 88 13.07 -0.17 -15.82
N LEU A 89 12.06 0.33 -15.09
CA LEU A 89 10.66 -0.08 -15.24
C LEU A 89 10.21 0.17 -16.68
N LYS A 90 10.43 1.37 -17.20
CA LYS A 90 10.06 1.75 -18.58
C LYS A 90 10.80 0.92 -19.64
N GLN A 91 12.06 0.54 -19.38
CA GLN A 91 12.81 -0.35 -20.26
C GLN A 91 12.25 -1.78 -20.24
N ALA A 92 11.89 -2.29 -19.06
CA ALA A 92 11.28 -3.61 -18.89
C ALA A 92 9.92 -3.69 -19.58
N GLU A 93 9.05 -2.69 -19.41
CA GLU A 93 7.74 -2.60 -20.07
C GLU A 93 7.87 -2.66 -21.60
N LYS A 94 8.82 -1.90 -22.17
CA LYS A 94 9.08 -1.95 -23.62
C LYS A 94 9.58 -3.33 -24.08
N ARG A 95 10.42 -3.98 -23.27
CA ARG A 95 10.93 -5.33 -23.57
C ARG A 95 9.79 -6.35 -23.57
N ILE A 96 8.93 -6.31 -22.56
CA ILE A 96 7.75 -7.17 -22.43
C ILE A 96 6.85 -6.99 -23.64
N GLN A 97 6.49 -5.74 -23.98
CA GLN A 97 5.64 -5.45 -25.13
C GLN A 97 6.24 -5.99 -26.45
N LYS A 98 7.56 -5.95 -26.60
CA LYS A 98 8.23 -6.46 -27.82
C LYS A 98 8.19 -7.98 -27.90
N LEU A 99 8.44 -8.65 -26.78
CA LEU A 99 8.37 -10.12 -26.68
C LEU A 99 6.95 -10.63 -26.91
N GLU A 100 5.94 -9.95 -26.38
CA GLU A 100 4.53 -10.30 -26.61
C GLU A 100 4.16 -10.24 -28.10
N ARG A 101 4.65 -9.22 -28.82
CA ARG A 101 4.46 -9.14 -30.29
C ARG A 101 5.17 -10.25 -31.03
N GLU A 102 6.39 -10.60 -30.64
CA GLU A 102 7.14 -11.70 -31.25
C GLU A 102 6.44 -13.05 -31.02
N LEU A 103 5.92 -13.29 -29.81
CA LEU A 103 5.13 -14.48 -29.51
C LEU A 103 3.86 -14.56 -30.36
N ALA A 104 3.11 -13.46 -30.48
CA ALA A 104 1.92 -13.41 -31.33
C ALA A 104 2.23 -13.77 -32.79
N ASN A 105 3.30 -13.18 -33.36
CA ASN A 105 3.72 -13.49 -34.72
C ASN A 105 4.11 -14.97 -34.90
N ARG A 106 4.79 -15.58 -33.91
CA ARG A 106 5.15 -17.01 -33.94
C ARG A 106 3.92 -17.91 -33.84
N ASP A 107 2.93 -17.52 -33.04
CA ASP A 107 1.68 -18.28 -32.93
C ASP A 107 0.90 -18.25 -34.25
N ASP A 108 0.87 -17.12 -34.96
CA ASP A 108 0.28 -17.01 -36.29
C ASP A 108 0.99 -17.90 -37.33
N GLU A 109 2.33 -17.96 -37.28
CA GLU A 109 3.13 -18.83 -38.13
C GLU A 109 2.83 -20.31 -37.85
N ILE A 110 2.78 -20.70 -36.57
CA ILE A 110 2.43 -22.06 -36.15
C ILE A 110 1.01 -22.42 -36.62
N GLN A 111 0.05 -21.49 -36.52
CA GLN A 111 -1.32 -21.68 -37.01
C GLN A 111 -1.33 -21.94 -38.53
N LEU A 112 -0.57 -21.15 -39.29
CA LEU A 112 -0.46 -21.30 -40.73
C LEU A 112 0.17 -22.64 -41.12
N LEU A 113 1.27 -23.03 -40.46
CA LEU A 113 1.96 -24.29 -40.71
C LEU A 113 1.08 -25.50 -40.36
N LYS A 114 0.41 -25.49 -39.20
CA LYS A 114 -0.56 -26.54 -38.84
C LYS A 114 -1.69 -26.65 -39.86
N LYS A 115 -2.17 -25.52 -40.39
CA LYS A 115 -3.18 -25.51 -41.43
C LYS A 115 -2.65 -26.11 -42.73
N ALA A 116 -1.42 -25.78 -43.13
CA ALA A 116 -0.75 -26.35 -44.29
C ALA A 116 -0.53 -27.87 -44.15
N GLU A 117 -0.03 -28.34 -43.01
CA GLU A 117 0.10 -29.77 -42.70
C GLU A 117 -1.22 -30.52 -42.85
N ARG A 118 -2.33 -29.95 -42.34
CA ARG A 118 -3.68 -30.53 -42.52
C ARG A 118 -4.10 -30.63 -43.98
N PHE A 119 -3.75 -29.65 -44.80
CA PHE A 119 -4.03 -29.71 -46.23
C PHE A 119 -3.19 -30.78 -46.92
N PHE A 120 -1.87 -30.82 -46.66
CA PHE A 120 -0.97 -31.80 -47.28
C PHE A 120 -1.23 -33.24 -46.84
N THR A 121 -1.64 -33.46 -45.59
CA THR A 121 -2.02 -34.79 -45.08
C THR A 121 -3.35 -35.30 -45.65
N LYS A 122 -4.26 -34.40 -46.05
CA LYS A 122 -5.55 -34.76 -46.66
C LYS A 122 -5.48 -35.03 -48.17
N ILE A 123 -4.43 -34.55 -48.83
CA ILE A 123 -4.22 -34.69 -50.29
C ILE A 123 -3.47 -35.99 -50.64
N LYS A 124 -2.98 -36.73 -49.64
CA LYS A 124 -2.33 -38.03 -49.78
C LYS A 124 -3.31 -39.16 -49.49
#